data_AF-A0A352UM27-F1
#
_entry.id   AF-A0A352UM27-F1
#
_cell.length_a   1.000
_cell.length_b   1.000
_cell.length_c   1.000
_cell.angle_alpha   90.00
_cell.angle_beta   90.00
_cell.angle_gamma   90.00
#
_symmetry.space_group_name_H-M   'P 1'
#
loop_
_entity.id
_entity.type
_entity.pdbx_description
1 polymer ?
#
loop_
_entity_poly.entity_id
_entity_poly.type
_entity_poly.pdbx_seq_one_letter_code
_entity_poly.pdbx_strand_id
1 'polypeptide(L)'
;MQKRKSAIQKVWGVILLNENVYVEKVEFADGLKAILPNPPIAFSEYGRKPYVPTGKIGENTDEIFASVGYTQEQIDAMRQNGAII
;
A
#
# COMPACT_ATOMS: atom_id res chain seq x y z
N MET A 1 26.70 -12.12 31.05
CA MET A 1 25.36 -11.51 31.24
C MET A 1 24.66 -11.37 29.89
N GLN A 2 23.73 -12.28 29.57
CA GLN A 2 22.93 -12.20 28.34
C GLN A 2 21.87 -11.11 28.50
N LYS A 3 21.96 -9.99 27.78
CA LYS A 3 20.92 -8.94 27.81
C LYS A 3 19.59 -9.58 27.36
N ARG A 4 18.59 -9.60 28.25
CA ARG A 4 17.24 -10.08 27.92
C ARG A 4 16.67 -9.20 26.83
N LYS A 5 16.48 -9.75 25.62
CA LYS A 5 15.79 -9.06 24.53
C LYS A 5 14.38 -8.66 25.01
N SER A 6 14.01 -7.40 24.77
CA SER A 6 12.67 -6.88 25.03
C SER A 6 11.60 -7.76 24.37
N ALA A 7 10.39 -7.81 24.92
CA ALA A 7 9.26 -8.52 24.32
C ALA A 7 9.05 -8.10 22.86
N ILE A 8 9.24 -6.80 22.58
CA ILE A 8 9.27 -6.23 21.23
C ILE A 8 10.35 -6.96 20.41
N GLN A 9 11.61 -6.93 20.83
CA GLN A 9 12.72 -7.57 20.11
C GLN A 9 12.57 -9.09 19.91
N LYS A 10 11.80 -9.78 20.76
CA LYS A 10 11.46 -11.20 20.57
C LYS A 10 10.40 -11.39 19.48
N VAL A 11 9.35 -10.56 19.47
CA VAL A 11 8.35 -10.52 18.39
C VAL A 11 9.02 -10.18 17.05
N TRP A 12 9.89 -9.18 17.03
CA TRP A 12 10.70 -8.83 15.85
C TRP A 12 11.63 -9.97 15.42
N GLY A 13 12.19 -10.72 16.38
CA GLY A 13 13.02 -11.89 16.10
C GLY A 13 12.25 -13.02 15.41
N VAL A 14 11.03 -13.33 15.85
CA VAL A 14 10.20 -14.41 15.27
C VAL A 14 9.70 -14.06 13.87
N ILE A 15 9.40 -12.79 13.60
CA ILE A 15 8.97 -12.31 12.27
C ILE A 15 10.14 -12.25 11.27
N LEU A 16 11.39 -12.12 11.73
CA LEU A 16 12.56 -11.96 10.85
C LEU A 16 13.42 -13.24 10.69
N LEU A 17 13.15 -14.31 11.44
CA LEU A 17 14.06 -15.47 11.54
C LEU A 17 13.86 -16.60 10.53
N ASN A 18 12.84 -16.55 9.70
CA ASN A 18 12.70 -17.50 8.60
C ASN A 18 12.30 -16.72 7.35
N GLU A 19 12.51 -17.31 6.20
CA GLU A 19 12.08 -16.89 4.87
C GLU A 19 10.56 -16.64 4.85
N ASN A 20 10.12 -15.58 5.52
CA ASN A 20 8.74 -15.38 5.92
C ASN A 20 7.98 -14.78 4.74
N VAL A 21 7.46 -15.68 3.91
CA VAL A 21 6.47 -15.42 2.88
C VAL A 21 5.24 -14.69 3.44
N TYR A 22 5.04 -14.62 4.76
CA TYR A 22 3.86 -14.04 5.40
C TYR A 22 3.85 -12.53 5.61
N VAL A 23 4.97 -11.83 5.48
CA VAL A 23 5.00 -10.36 5.64
C VAL A 23 5.95 -9.71 4.63
N GLU A 24 5.67 -8.47 4.27
CA GLU A 24 6.51 -7.66 3.37
C GLU A 24 6.81 -6.30 3.99
N LYS A 25 8.00 -5.77 3.73
CA LYS A 25 8.38 -4.41 4.12
C LYS A 25 7.92 -3.45 3.04
N VAL A 26 7.17 -2.43 3.44
CA VAL A 26 6.63 -1.42 2.53
C VAL A 26 7.07 -0.04 2.99
N GLU A 27 7.50 0.79 2.04
CA GLU A 27 7.83 2.19 2.26
C GLU A 27 6.78 3.05 1.56
N PHE A 28 6.11 3.91 2.32
CA PHE A 28 5.11 4.85 1.82
C PHE A 28 5.80 6.12 1.28
N ALA A 29 5.07 6.91 0.50
CA ALA A 29 5.60 8.10 -0.17
C ALA A 29 6.11 9.19 0.80
N ASP A 30 5.66 9.17 2.06
CA ASP A 30 6.12 10.05 3.14
C ASP A 30 7.37 9.53 3.87
N GLY A 31 7.93 8.41 3.43
CA GLY A 31 9.08 7.74 4.04
C GLY A 31 8.70 6.85 5.24
N LEU A 32 7.41 6.69 5.56
CA LEU A 32 6.97 5.77 6.59
C LEU A 32 7.28 4.33 6.18
N LYS A 33 7.93 3.59 7.06
CA LYS A 33 8.26 2.17 6.86
C LYS A 33 7.33 1.30 7.69
N ALA A 34 6.61 0.40 7.03
CA ALA A 34 5.68 -0.53 7.66
C ALA A 34 6.01 -1.98 7.30
N ILE A 35 5.48 -2.89 8.10
CA ILE A 35 5.44 -4.32 7.80
C ILE A 35 3.98 -4.68 7.57
N LEU A 36 3.66 -5.14 6.37
CA LEU A 36 2.30 -5.53 6.00
C LEU A 36 2.19 -7.06 5.88
N PRO A 37 1.08 -7.65 6.34
CA PRO A 37 0.87 -9.09 6.30
C PRO A 37 0.41 -9.55 4.92
N ASN A 38 1.21 -10.39 4.27
CA ASN A 38 0.84 -11.02 3.01
C ASN A 38 -0.42 -11.87 3.18
N PRO A 39 -1.20 -12.08 2.09
CA PRO A 39 -2.33 -13.00 2.12
C PRO A 39 -1.91 -14.35 2.70
N PRO A 40 -2.69 -14.92 3.65
CA PRO A 40 -2.31 -16.13 4.38
C PRO A 40 -2.38 -17.40 3.50
N ILE A 41 -3.04 -17.30 2.34
CA ILE A 41 -3.16 -18.38 1.36
C ILE A 41 -2.26 -18.03 0.16
N ALA A 42 -1.41 -18.98 -0.23
CA ALA A 42 -0.61 -18.92 -1.44
C ALA A 42 -1.15 -19.92 -2.46
N PHE A 43 -1.40 -19.44 -3.68
CA PHE A 43 -1.75 -20.31 -4.81
C PHE A 43 -0.49 -20.58 -5.63
N SER A 44 -0.18 -21.84 -5.92
CA SER A 44 1.04 -22.24 -6.64
C SER A 44 1.11 -21.70 -8.07
N GLU A 45 -0.04 -21.46 -8.70
CA GLU A 45 -0.15 -21.03 -10.10
C GLU A 45 -0.20 -19.50 -10.26
N TYR A 46 -0.36 -18.75 -9.17
CA TYR A 46 -0.50 -17.30 -9.22
C TYR A 46 0.60 -16.59 -8.44
N GLY A 47 1.24 -15.63 -9.10
CA GLY A 47 2.09 -14.67 -8.42
C GLY A 47 1.27 -13.80 -7.45
N ARG A 48 1.90 -13.34 -6.38
CA ARG A 48 1.30 -12.35 -5.47
C ARG A 48 1.58 -10.96 -6.01
N LYS A 49 0.56 -10.10 -5.97
CA LYS A 49 0.76 -8.68 -6.26
C LYS A 49 1.62 -8.08 -5.13
N PRO A 50 2.68 -7.33 -5.45
CA PRO A 50 3.42 -6.59 -4.44
C PRO A 50 2.51 -5.53 -3.82
N TYR A 51 2.86 -5.07 -2.62
CA TYR A 51 2.20 -3.91 -2.07
C TYR A 51 2.51 -2.68 -2.90
N VAL A 52 1.45 -1.96 -3.27
CA VAL A 52 1.54 -0.63 -3.84
C VAL A 52 0.97 0.31 -2.79
N PRO A 53 1.77 1.27 -2.27
CA PRO A 53 1.25 2.31 -1.39
C PRO A 53 0.05 3.00 -2.03
N THR A 54 -0.98 3.28 -1.24
CA THR A 54 -2.14 4.03 -1.72
C THR A 54 -1.69 5.40 -2.23
N GLY A 55 -2.16 5.76 -3.42
CA GLY A 55 -1.94 7.08 -4.00
C GLY A 55 -2.56 8.21 -3.18
N LYS A 56 -2.33 9.44 -3.63
CA LYS A 56 -2.95 10.64 -3.03
C LYS A 56 -4.45 10.64 -3.32
N ILE A 57 -5.21 11.33 -2.47
CA ILE A 57 -6.63 11.56 -2.75
C ILE A 57 -6.72 12.28 -4.10
N GLY A 58 -7.55 11.75 -5.00
CA GLY A 58 -7.79 12.32 -6.32
C GLY A 58 -6.73 12.01 -7.39
N GLU A 59 -5.70 11.22 -7.08
CA GLU A 59 -4.58 10.96 -8.00
C GLU A 59 -5.02 10.40 -9.36
N ASN A 60 -6.04 9.54 -9.39
CA ASN A 60 -6.57 8.95 -10.62
C ASN A 60 -7.90 9.57 -11.07
N THR A 61 -8.35 10.70 -10.50
CA THR A 61 -9.66 11.29 -10.83
C THR A 61 -9.77 11.56 -12.33
N ASP A 62 -8.84 12.29 -12.92
CA ASP A 62 -8.92 12.70 -14.33
C ASP A 62 -8.87 11.49 -15.27
N GLU A 63 -8.00 10.51 -14.98
CA GLU A 63 -7.89 9.25 -15.72
C GLU A 63 -9.21 8.47 -15.72
N ILE A 64 -9.84 8.31 -14.55
CA ILE A 64 -11.09 7.56 -14.41
C ILE A 64 -12.25 8.30 -15.09
N PHE A 65 -12.34 9.62 -14.94
CA PHE A 65 -13.37 10.42 -15.61
C PHE A 65 -13.23 10.37 -17.15
N ALA A 66 -12.00 10.50 -17.66
CA ALA A 66 -11.73 10.32 -19.08
C ALA A 66 -12.10 8.90 -19.56
N SER A 67 -11.80 7.87 -18.75
CA SER A 67 -12.10 6.47 -19.09
C SER A 67 -13.59 6.18 -19.28
N VAL A 68 -14.47 6.97 -18.65
CA VAL A 68 -15.92 6.84 -18.77
C VAL A 68 -16.56 7.90 -19.67
N GLY A 69 -15.74 8.71 -20.36
CA GLY A 69 -16.18 9.60 -21.43
C GLY A 69 -16.38 11.07 -21.07
N TYR A 70 -15.93 11.52 -19.90
CA TYR A 70 -15.95 12.96 -19.58
C TYR A 70 -14.84 13.69 -20.33
N THR A 71 -15.14 14.91 -20.80
CA THR A 71 -14.13 15.79 -21.39
C THR A 71 -13.36 16.54 -20.29
N GLN A 72 -12.18 17.05 -20.65
CA GLN A 72 -11.38 17.85 -19.71
C GLN A 72 -12.16 19.09 -19.23
N GLU A 73 -12.93 19.74 -20.11
CA GLU A 73 -13.72 20.91 -19.74
C GLU A 73 -14.79 20.58 -18.69
N GLN A 74 -15.39 19.39 -18.76
CA GLN A 74 -16.37 18.94 -17.77
C GLN A 74 -15.71 18.63 -16.43
N ILE A 75 -14.54 17.99 -16.46
CA ILE A 75 -13.74 17.70 -15.26
C ILE A 75 -13.33 19.01 -14.57
N ASP A 76 -12.84 19.97 -15.33
CA ASP A 76 -12.44 21.29 -14.83
C ASP A 76 -13.63 22.05 -14.24
N ALA A 77 -14.81 21.98 -14.87
CA ALA A 77 -16.02 22.58 -14.32
C ALA A 77 -16.43 21.93 -12.98
N MET A 78 -16.34 20.61 -12.85
CA MET A 78 -16.61 19.92 -11.58
C MET A 78 -15.61 20.31 -10.49
N ARG A 79 -14.33 20.47 -10.85
CA ARG A 79 -13.27 20.91 -9.94
C ARG A 79 -13.48 22.37 -9.49
N GLN A 80 -13.83 23.27 -10.41
CA GLN A 80 -14.16 24.67 -10.10
C GLN A 80 -15.38 24.79 -9.16
N ASN A 81 -16.36 23.90 -9.32
CA ASN A 81 -17.53 23.83 -8.46
C ASN A 81 -17.27 23.12 -7.12
N GLY A 82 -16.07 22.58 -6.89
CA GLY A 82 -15.70 21.85 -5.67
C GLY A 82 -16.36 20.48 -5.53
N ALA A 83 -16.89 19.90 -6.61
CA ALA A 83 -17.52 18.58 -6.60
C ALA A 83 -16.50 17.44 -6.60
N ILE A 84 -15.31 17.69 -7.14
CA ILE A 84 -14.14 16.81 -7.13
C ILE A 84 -12.90 17.62 -6.72
N ILE A 85 -11.85 16.93 -6.30
CA ILE A 85 -10.55 17.53 -5.97
C ILE A 85 -9.56 17.39 -7.12
#